data_AF-A0A3L6PA14-F1
#
_entry.id   AF-A0A3L6PA14-F1
#
_cell.length_a   1.000
_cell.length_b   1.000
_cell.length_c   1.000
_cell.angle_alpha   90.00
_cell.angle_beta   90.00
_cell.angle_gamma   90.00
#
_symmetry.space_group_name_H-M   'P 1'
#
loop_
_entity.id
_entity.type
_entity.pdbx_description
1 polymer ?
#
loop_
_entity_poly.entity_id
_entity_poly.type
_entity_poly.pdbx_seq_one_letter_code
_entity_poly.pdbx_strand_id
1 'polypeptide(L)'
;MAAPWRAAWAAVMVMAAAAAASAKECTNIPTQLSSHTVRARLQAFPGAEEWRLRELFHDHLNPTDEAAWMDLMPPPRGGLRAAAGGHDHEEFDWAVLYRSLKGQLPGGGGGASPASAAAAGPFLEEVSLHDVRLDPDGDAAYGRAQRTNLEYLLLLDPDRLVWSFRTQAGLPAPGEPYGGWEGPDVELRGHFVGHYLSAAAKMWASTGNATLAGRMSAVVGALRECQRAAGTGYLSAFPAEFFDRFEAVRPVWAPYYTVHKIMQGLLDQHVVAGDGRALGMVAAMADYFAGRVRNVIRRYSVERHWASLNEETGGMNDVLYQLYTITVRSAFFSFLLESLHQRFRSTF
;
A
#
# COMPACT_ATOMS: atom_id res chain seq x y z
N MET A 1 -53.68 -7.96 -43.85
CA MET A 1 -52.43 -8.71 -44.16
C MET A 1 -51.25 -7.86 -43.75
N ALA A 2 -50.72 -8.05 -42.54
CA ALA A 2 -49.56 -7.31 -42.05
C ALA A 2 -48.28 -7.85 -42.72
N ALA A 3 -47.48 -6.96 -43.30
CA ALA A 3 -46.40 -7.33 -44.20
C ALA A 3 -45.24 -8.05 -43.46
N PRO A 4 -44.74 -9.19 -44.00
CA PRO A 4 -43.79 -10.08 -43.33
C PRO A 4 -42.42 -9.46 -43.05
N TRP A 5 -42.11 -8.30 -43.65
CA TRP A 5 -40.84 -7.60 -43.40
C TRP A 5 -40.74 -7.02 -41.98
N ARG A 6 -41.85 -6.62 -41.35
CA ARG A 6 -41.80 -6.03 -39.99
C ARG A 6 -41.35 -7.03 -38.93
N ALA A 7 -41.69 -8.31 -39.10
CA ALA A 7 -41.24 -9.39 -38.21
C ALA A 7 -39.74 -9.70 -38.40
N ALA A 8 -39.25 -9.64 -39.64
CA ALA A 8 -37.83 -9.84 -39.94
C ALA A 8 -36.95 -8.71 -39.37
N TRP A 9 -37.41 -7.45 -39.47
CA TRP A 9 -36.70 -6.30 -38.88
C TRP A 9 -36.71 -6.34 -37.35
N ALA A 10 -37.81 -6.78 -36.72
CA ALA A 10 -37.85 -6.98 -35.27
C ALA A 10 -36.89 -8.09 -34.81
N ALA A 11 -36.79 -9.20 -35.55
CA ALA A 11 -35.87 -10.29 -35.23
C ALA A 11 -34.39 -9.89 -35.37
N VAL A 12 -34.05 -9.10 -36.39
CA VAL A 12 -32.68 -8.59 -36.58
C VAL A 12 -32.31 -7.59 -35.49
N MET A 13 -33.24 -6.72 -35.06
CA MET A 13 -32.99 -5.79 -33.94
C MET A 13 -32.84 -6.50 -32.59
N VAL A 14 -33.61 -7.58 -32.35
CA VAL A 14 -33.47 -8.39 -31.12
C VAL A 14 -32.15 -9.16 -31.11
N MET A 15 -31.70 -9.71 -32.25
CA MET A 15 -30.39 -10.37 -32.33
C MET A 15 -29.21 -9.38 -32.24
N ALA A 16 -29.35 -8.16 -32.78
CA ALA A 16 -28.34 -7.12 -32.61
C ALA A 16 -28.27 -6.60 -31.16
N ALA A 17 -29.40 -6.51 -30.46
CA ALA A 17 -29.44 -6.17 -29.04
C ALA A 17 -28.88 -7.31 -28.15
N ALA A 18 -29.09 -8.57 -28.52
CA ALA A 18 -28.51 -9.72 -27.81
C ALA A 18 -26.99 -9.86 -28.05
N ALA A 19 -26.51 -9.53 -29.26
CA ALA A 19 -25.08 -9.55 -29.58
C ALA A 19 -24.30 -8.37 -28.96
N ALA A 20 -24.95 -7.21 -28.78
CA ALA A 20 -24.37 -6.06 -28.07
C ALA A 20 -24.36 -6.22 -26.53
N ALA A 21 -24.96 -7.29 -26.00
CA ALA A 21 -24.95 -7.64 -24.58
C ALA A 21 -23.86 -8.67 -24.21
N SER A 22 -22.92 -8.97 -25.10
CA SER A 22 -21.59 -9.49 -24.70
C SER A 22 -20.65 -8.32 -24.43
N ALA A 23 -21.07 -7.42 -23.54
CA ALA A 23 -20.09 -6.63 -22.81
C ALA A 23 -19.23 -7.61 -22.02
N LYS A 24 -17.90 -7.42 -22.04
CA LYS A 24 -17.00 -8.12 -21.13
C LYS A 24 -17.60 -8.08 -19.73
N GLU A 25 -18.09 -9.22 -19.24
CA GLU A 25 -18.35 -9.38 -17.81
C GLU A 25 -16.98 -9.26 -17.13
N CYS A 26 -16.68 -8.07 -16.62
CA CYS A 26 -15.78 -7.96 -15.49
C CYS A 26 -16.49 -8.72 -14.37
N THR A 27 -16.15 -9.98 -14.16
CA THR A 27 -16.63 -10.79 -13.04
C THR A 27 -16.00 -10.28 -11.73
N ASN A 28 -16.27 -9.03 -11.38
CA ASN A 28 -16.04 -8.46 -10.06
C ASN A 28 -17.17 -8.86 -9.10
N ILE A 29 -17.70 -10.08 -9.21
CA ILE A 29 -18.54 -10.64 -8.14
C ILE A 29 -17.56 -11.13 -7.10
N PRO A 30 -17.38 -10.43 -5.97
CA PRO A 30 -16.50 -10.91 -4.92
C PRO A 30 -17.11 -12.22 -4.45
N THR A 31 -16.36 -13.31 -4.55
CA THR A 31 -16.80 -14.57 -3.96
C THR A 31 -16.86 -14.37 -2.44
N GLN A 32 -17.61 -15.21 -1.73
CA GLN A 32 -17.56 -15.19 -0.25
C GLN A 32 -16.12 -15.33 0.26
N LEU A 33 -15.26 -16.00 -0.52
CA LEU A 33 -13.83 -16.13 -0.26
C LEU A 33 -13.03 -14.85 -0.54
N SER A 34 -13.53 -13.87 -1.30
CA SER A 34 -12.91 -12.55 -1.41
C SER A 34 -13.05 -11.73 -0.12
N SER A 35 -13.95 -12.13 0.80
CA SER A 35 -14.09 -11.49 2.11
C SER A 35 -13.06 -12.04 3.10
N HIS A 36 -12.19 -11.16 3.57
CA HIS A 36 -11.21 -11.46 4.61
C HIS A 36 -11.84 -12.01 5.88
N THR A 37 -13.03 -11.51 6.26
CA THR A 37 -13.78 -12.00 7.43
C THR A 37 -14.18 -13.46 7.26
N VAL A 38 -14.62 -13.82 6.06
CA VAL A 38 -15.08 -15.17 5.75
C VAL A 38 -13.88 -16.11 5.68
N ARG A 39 -12.78 -15.72 5.01
CA ARG A 39 -11.52 -16.49 5.03
C ARG A 39 -10.99 -16.70 6.44
N ALA A 40 -10.87 -15.65 7.25
CA ALA A 40 -10.35 -15.77 8.61
C ALA A 40 -11.22 -16.70 9.48
N ARG A 41 -12.55 -16.61 9.36
CA ARG A 41 -13.47 -17.52 10.04
C ARG A 41 -13.33 -18.96 9.58
N LEU A 42 -13.23 -19.18 8.27
CA LEU A 42 -12.98 -20.51 7.72
C LEU A 42 -11.64 -21.03 8.28
N GLN A 43 -10.59 -20.20 8.28
CA GLN A 43 -9.23 -20.61 8.65
C GLN A 43 -9.10 -21.00 10.13
N ALA A 44 -10.01 -20.51 10.97
CA ALA A 44 -10.10 -20.84 12.37
C ALA A 44 -10.78 -22.20 12.67
N PHE A 45 -11.35 -22.90 11.67
CA PHE A 45 -11.97 -24.22 11.90
C PHE A 45 -10.93 -25.33 12.13
N PRO A 46 -11.15 -26.24 13.10
CA PRO A 46 -10.31 -27.42 13.28
C PRO A 46 -10.33 -28.33 12.03
N GLY A 47 -9.17 -28.80 11.58
CA GLY A 47 -9.04 -29.62 10.36
C GLY A 47 -8.83 -28.81 9.07
N ALA A 48 -8.61 -27.50 9.19
CA ALA A 48 -8.47 -26.60 8.05
C ALA A 48 -7.17 -26.69 7.24
N GLU A 49 -6.21 -27.49 7.69
CA GLU A 49 -4.82 -27.45 7.21
C GLU A 49 -4.68 -27.80 5.73
N GLU A 50 -5.47 -28.75 5.24
CA GLU A 50 -5.39 -29.26 3.87
C GLU A 50 -5.97 -28.28 2.84
N TRP A 51 -7.05 -27.56 3.18
CA TRP A 51 -7.66 -26.58 2.28
C TRP A 51 -7.01 -25.19 2.40
N ARG A 52 -6.34 -24.86 3.52
CA ARG A 52 -5.56 -23.62 3.70
C ARG A 52 -4.54 -23.41 2.58
N LEU A 53 -3.87 -24.48 2.15
CA LEU A 53 -2.92 -24.43 1.05
C LEU A 53 -3.65 -24.30 -0.29
N ARG A 54 -4.71 -25.06 -0.49
CA ARG A 54 -5.40 -25.19 -1.78
C ARG A 54 -6.08 -23.90 -2.25
N GLU A 55 -6.66 -23.11 -1.34
CA GLU A 55 -7.27 -21.81 -1.69
C GLU A 55 -6.24 -20.69 -1.94
N LEU A 56 -5.05 -20.75 -1.33
CA LEU A 56 -3.99 -19.75 -1.53
C LEU A 56 -3.33 -19.83 -2.91
N PHE A 57 -3.46 -20.97 -3.61
CA PHE A 57 -2.70 -21.29 -4.81
C PHE A 57 -3.56 -21.51 -6.07
N HIS A 58 -4.89 -21.59 -6.02
CA HIS A 58 -5.66 -21.91 -7.23
C HIS A 58 -5.92 -20.74 -8.19
N ASP A 59 -5.78 -19.49 -7.74
CA ASP A 59 -5.92 -18.30 -8.61
C ASP A 59 -4.54 -17.68 -8.91
N HIS A 60 -3.66 -18.46 -9.55
CA HIS A 60 -2.40 -17.95 -10.09
C HIS A 60 -2.68 -17.05 -11.31
N LEU A 61 -2.43 -15.75 -11.19
CA LEU A 61 -2.55 -14.80 -12.30
C LEU A 61 -1.29 -14.67 -13.19
N ASN A 62 -0.25 -15.50 -12.99
CA ASN A 62 0.92 -15.48 -13.87
C ASN A 62 1.27 -16.88 -14.39
N PRO A 63 1.42 -17.07 -15.73
CA PRO A 63 2.20 -18.16 -16.29
C PRO A 63 3.67 -18.05 -15.88
N THR A 64 4.28 -19.18 -15.57
CA THR A 64 5.70 -19.34 -15.24
C THR A 64 6.56 -19.19 -16.50
N ASP A 65 7.04 -17.99 -16.80
CA ASP A 65 8.10 -17.78 -17.81
C ASP A 65 9.44 -17.48 -17.12
N GLU A 66 10.13 -18.56 -16.75
CA GLU A 66 11.43 -18.61 -16.06
C GLU A 66 12.62 -18.12 -16.91
N ALA A 67 12.48 -18.07 -18.24
CA ALA A 67 13.62 -17.87 -19.15
C ALA A 67 13.94 -16.40 -19.46
N ALA A 68 12.99 -15.47 -19.31
CA ALA A 68 13.20 -14.06 -19.71
C ALA A 68 13.89 -13.21 -18.64
N TRP A 69 13.88 -13.64 -17.38
CA TRP A 69 14.23 -12.78 -16.23
C TRP A 69 15.60 -13.08 -15.62
N MET A 70 16.14 -14.29 -15.84
CA MET A 70 17.49 -14.64 -15.38
C MET A 70 18.60 -13.85 -16.09
N ASP A 71 18.33 -13.30 -17.27
CA ASP A 71 19.29 -12.45 -18.01
C ASP A 71 19.41 -11.02 -17.44
N LEU A 72 18.54 -10.61 -16.51
CA LEU A 72 18.54 -9.29 -15.89
C LEU A 72 19.23 -9.22 -14.52
N MET A 73 19.70 -10.36 -14.00
CA MET A 73 20.43 -10.44 -12.74
C MET A 73 21.89 -10.81 -13.01
N PRO A 74 22.89 -10.05 -12.52
CA PRO A 74 24.28 -10.44 -12.70
C PRO A 74 24.58 -11.74 -11.93
N PRO A 75 25.38 -12.68 -12.50
CA PRO A 75 25.62 -13.98 -11.90
C PRO A 75 26.44 -13.87 -10.60
N PRO A 76 26.28 -14.82 -9.65
CA PRO A 76 27.07 -14.83 -8.42
C PRO A 76 28.53 -15.17 -8.73
N ARG A 77 29.45 -14.21 -8.62
CA ARG A 77 30.88 -14.43 -8.88
C ARG A 77 31.59 -15.04 -7.66
N GLY A 78 31.49 -16.36 -7.54
CA GLY A 78 32.47 -17.20 -6.86
C GLY A 78 33.18 -18.07 -7.89
N GLY A 79 34.32 -17.59 -8.42
CA GLY A 79 35.17 -18.34 -9.33
C GLY A 79 35.67 -17.49 -10.50
N LEU A 80 37.00 -17.35 -10.60
CA LEU A 80 37.77 -16.69 -11.66
C LEU A 80 37.82 -15.15 -11.59
N ARG A 81 38.54 -14.66 -10.58
CA ARG A 81 39.29 -13.41 -10.64
C ARG A 81 40.75 -13.76 -10.93
N ALA A 82 41.26 -13.46 -12.13
CA ALA A 82 42.68 -13.27 -12.37
C ALA A 82 42.90 -12.67 -13.77
N ALA A 83 42.88 -11.34 -13.87
CA ALA A 83 43.86 -10.54 -14.62
C ALA A 83 43.30 -9.14 -14.90
N ALA A 84 44.17 -8.14 -14.77
CA ALA A 84 44.02 -6.73 -15.06
C ALA A 84 43.26 -5.88 -14.01
N GLY A 85 44.03 -5.05 -13.33
CA GLY A 85 43.58 -4.09 -12.33
C GLY A 85 42.90 -2.85 -12.94
N GLY A 86 42.12 -2.21 -12.09
CA GLY A 86 41.32 -1.02 -12.37
C GLY A 86 40.23 -0.96 -11.32
N HIS A 87 40.44 -0.14 -10.29
CA HIS A 87 39.40 0.16 -9.30
C HIS A 87 38.41 1.14 -9.93
N ASP A 88 37.29 0.64 -10.42
CA ASP A 88 36.06 1.42 -10.60
C ASP A 88 34.88 0.49 -10.28
N HIS A 89 34.25 0.73 -9.13
CA HIS A 89 33.04 0.04 -8.70
C HIS A 89 31.87 0.67 -9.45
N GLU A 90 31.45 0.09 -10.57
CA GLU A 90 30.16 0.45 -11.19
C GLU A 90 29.02 -0.17 -10.38
N GLU A 91 28.59 0.55 -9.36
CA GLU A 91 27.28 0.40 -8.73
C GLU A 91 26.21 0.74 -9.78
N PHE A 92 25.24 -0.15 -9.98
CA PHE A 92 24.15 0.03 -10.94
C PHE A 92 23.39 1.34 -10.62
N ASP A 93 23.53 2.37 -11.47
CA ASP A 93 22.96 3.70 -11.23
C ASP A 93 21.46 3.71 -11.57
N TRP A 94 20.64 3.33 -10.59
CA TRP A 94 19.18 3.37 -10.67
C TRP A 94 18.60 4.77 -10.98
N ALA A 95 19.38 5.85 -10.79
CA ALA A 95 18.96 7.19 -11.23
C ALA A 95 18.94 7.31 -12.76
N VAL A 96 19.69 6.49 -13.50
CA VAL A 96 19.64 6.43 -14.98
C VAL A 96 18.32 5.80 -15.44
N LEU A 97 17.86 4.72 -14.80
CA LEU A 97 16.59 4.07 -15.10
C LEU A 97 15.40 4.99 -14.77
N TYR A 98 15.45 5.68 -13.62
CA TYR A 98 14.43 6.65 -13.23
C TYR A 98 14.36 7.86 -14.19
N ARG A 99 15.51 8.39 -14.62
CA ARG A 99 15.59 9.46 -15.64
C ARG A 99 15.08 8.98 -17.00
N SER A 100 15.33 7.72 -17.38
CA SER A 100 14.76 7.09 -18.57
C SER A 100 13.23 7.03 -18.52
N LEU A 101 12.65 6.58 -17.41
CA LEU A 101 11.20 6.49 -17.19
C LEU A 101 10.49 7.85 -17.18
N LYS A 102 11.20 8.91 -16.80
CA LYS A 102 10.71 10.31 -16.84
C LYS A 102 11.05 11.05 -18.14
N GLY A 103 11.69 10.40 -19.12
CA GLY A 103 12.05 11.02 -20.40
C GLY A 103 13.16 12.08 -20.30
N GLN A 104 14.01 12.01 -19.27
CA GLN A 104 15.05 13.00 -18.95
C GLN A 104 16.48 12.55 -19.32
N LEU A 105 16.65 11.55 -20.18
CA LEU A 105 17.97 11.25 -20.73
C LEU A 105 18.33 12.27 -21.84
N PRO A 106 19.55 12.82 -21.86
CA PRO A 106 20.04 13.57 -23.02
C PRO A 106 20.13 12.58 -24.19
N GLY A 107 19.33 12.81 -25.23
CA GLY A 107 19.16 11.87 -26.33
C GLY A 107 20.45 11.58 -27.08
N GLY A 108 20.61 10.31 -27.46
CA GLY A 108 21.38 9.94 -28.63
C GLY A 108 20.52 10.15 -29.89
N GLY A 109 20.70 11.30 -30.54
CA GLY A 109 20.44 11.53 -31.97
C GLY A 109 18.98 11.70 -32.43
N GLY A 110 18.55 12.95 -32.63
CA GLY A 110 17.43 13.25 -33.53
C GLY A 110 16.50 14.41 -33.15
N GLY A 111 17.00 15.66 -33.18
CA GLY A 111 16.24 16.83 -33.64
C GLY A 111 14.89 17.20 -32.99
N ALA A 112 14.86 17.48 -31.68
CA ALA A 112 13.95 18.47 -31.09
C ALA A 112 14.53 18.97 -29.76
N SER A 113 14.69 20.28 -29.60
CA SER A 113 15.25 20.90 -28.39
C SER A 113 14.45 20.51 -27.13
N PRO A 114 15.08 19.95 -26.07
CA PRO A 114 14.39 19.51 -24.86
C PRO A 114 13.97 20.66 -23.91
N ALA A 115 14.14 21.92 -24.34
CA ALA A 115 13.89 23.08 -23.50
C ALA A 115 12.40 23.45 -23.32
N SER A 116 11.46 22.83 -24.05
CA SER A 116 10.04 23.20 -23.98
C SER A 116 9.15 22.26 -23.17
N ALA A 117 9.61 21.05 -22.80
CA ALA A 117 8.79 20.09 -22.05
C ALA A 117 8.94 20.19 -20.52
N ALA A 118 9.96 20.88 -20.02
CA ALA A 118 10.28 20.96 -18.59
C ALA A 118 9.61 22.14 -17.85
N ALA A 119 8.83 22.98 -18.54
CA ALA A 119 8.29 24.23 -18.00
C ALA A 119 6.76 24.25 -17.80
N ALA A 120 6.04 23.20 -18.19
CA ALA A 120 4.62 23.08 -17.88
C ALA A 120 4.50 22.48 -16.47
N GLY A 121 4.22 23.32 -15.47
CA GLY A 121 3.71 22.85 -14.18
C GLY A 121 2.47 21.97 -14.39
N PRO A 122 2.04 21.21 -13.37
CA PRO A 122 0.86 20.36 -13.50
C PRO A 122 -0.33 21.20 -14.00
N PHE A 123 -1.05 20.68 -15.00
CA PHE A 123 -2.17 21.41 -15.62
C PHE A 123 -3.28 21.72 -14.61
N LEU A 124 -3.42 20.88 -13.58
CA LEU A 124 -4.31 21.07 -12.44
C LEU A 124 -3.57 20.72 -11.15
N GLU A 125 -3.83 21.48 -10.09
CA GLU A 125 -3.32 21.23 -8.74
C GLU A 125 -4.48 20.96 -7.78
N GLU A 126 -4.27 20.05 -6.83
CA GLU A 126 -5.24 19.80 -5.76
C GLU A 126 -5.32 21.01 -4.83
N VAL A 127 -6.54 21.42 -4.46
CA VAL A 127 -6.75 22.48 -3.48
C VAL A 127 -6.60 21.89 -2.08
N SER A 128 -5.82 22.57 -1.23
CA SER A 128 -5.60 22.15 0.15
C SER A 128 -6.91 22.12 0.95
N LEU A 129 -7.07 21.09 1.80
CA LEU A 129 -8.17 21.05 2.78
C LEU A 129 -8.11 22.22 3.77
N HIS A 130 -6.94 22.85 3.95
CA HIS A 130 -6.80 24.06 4.76
C HIS A 130 -7.52 25.26 4.15
N ASP A 131 -7.71 25.28 2.83
CA ASP A 131 -8.22 26.43 2.07
C ASP A 131 -9.71 26.29 1.69
N VAL A 132 -10.33 25.16 2.02
CA VAL A 132 -11.73 24.88 1.70
C VAL A 132 -12.54 24.65 2.97
N ARG A 133 -13.65 25.38 3.11
CA ARG A 133 -14.63 25.18 4.19
C ARG A 133 -15.99 24.87 3.57
N LEU A 134 -16.67 23.87 4.13
CA LEU A 134 -18.04 23.54 3.75
C LEU A 134 -18.98 24.61 4.28
N ASP A 135 -19.90 25.07 3.44
CA ASP A 135 -20.93 26.02 3.85
C ASP A 135 -21.98 25.28 4.70
N PRO A 136 -22.20 25.67 5.97
CA PRO A 136 -23.22 25.05 6.81
C PRO A 136 -24.64 25.10 6.22
N ASP A 137 -24.94 26.14 5.43
CA ASP A 137 -26.26 26.41 4.87
C ASP A 137 -26.40 25.84 3.45
N GLY A 138 -25.36 25.99 2.63
CA GLY A 138 -25.31 25.49 1.24
C GLY A 138 -25.00 23.99 1.11
N ASP A 139 -24.15 23.44 1.98
CA ASP A 139 -23.64 22.07 1.91
C ASP A 139 -24.19 21.20 3.04
N ALA A 140 -25.44 21.40 3.44
CA ALA A 140 -26.00 20.82 4.65
C ALA A 140 -25.81 19.29 4.78
N ALA A 141 -25.80 18.54 3.68
CA ALA A 141 -25.52 17.10 3.68
C ALA A 141 -24.04 16.79 3.99
N TYR A 142 -23.10 17.45 3.31
CA TYR A 142 -21.66 17.24 3.50
C TYR A 142 -21.19 17.79 4.87
N GLY A 143 -21.73 18.93 5.28
CA GLY A 143 -21.48 19.50 6.61
C GLY A 143 -21.98 18.59 7.74
N ARG A 144 -23.14 17.93 7.58
CA ARG A 144 -23.59 16.89 8.53
C ARG A 144 -22.63 15.71 8.56
N ALA A 145 -22.23 15.19 7.41
CA ALA A 145 -21.29 14.06 7.35
C ALA A 145 -19.94 14.40 8.00
N GLN A 146 -19.40 15.59 7.75
CA GLN A 146 -18.16 16.06 8.38
C GLN A 146 -18.30 16.14 9.91
N ARG A 147 -19.39 16.73 10.42
CA ARG A 147 -19.63 16.83 11.87
C ARG A 147 -19.78 15.45 12.53
N THR A 148 -20.58 14.57 11.95
CA THR A 148 -20.74 13.20 12.46
C THR A 148 -19.42 12.44 12.48
N ASN A 149 -18.59 12.59 11.44
CA ASN A 149 -17.28 11.97 11.41
C ASN A 149 -16.31 12.59 12.45
N LEU A 150 -16.36 13.90 12.65
CA LEU A 150 -15.59 14.57 13.71
C LEU A 150 -16.00 14.06 15.10
N GLU A 151 -17.30 13.97 15.38
CA GLU A 151 -17.83 13.42 16.63
C GLU A 151 -17.36 11.98 16.85
N TYR A 152 -17.38 11.16 15.80
CA TYR A 152 -16.86 9.78 15.86
C TYR A 152 -15.36 9.75 16.19
N LEU A 153 -14.53 10.55 15.53
CA LEU A 153 -13.10 10.64 15.81
C LEU A 153 -12.82 11.12 17.25
N LEU A 154 -13.67 12.00 17.78
CA LEU A 154 -13.63 12.48 19.16
C LEU A 154 -14.27 11.51 20.17
N LEU A 155 -14.89 10.43 19.73
CA LEU A 155 -15.33 9.35 20.62
C LEU A 155 -14.18 8.39 20.94
N LEU A 156 -13.19 8.28 20.03
CA LEU A 156 -12.09 7.34 20.16
C LEU A 156 -11.09 7.80 21.23
N ASP A 157 -10.83 6.90 22.19
CA ASP A 157 -9.82 7.02 23.22
C ASP A 157 -8.40 6.76 22.65
N PRO A 158 -7.47 7.72 22.73
CA PRO A 158 -6.08 7.56 22.30
C PRO A 158 -5.34 6.39 22.93
N ASP A 159 -5.53 6.12 24.23
CA ASP A 159 -4.80 5.06 24.93
C ASP A 159 -5.23 3.68 24.42
N ARG A 160 -6.53 3.51 24.16
CA ARG A 160 -7.09 2.29 23.58
C ARG A 160 -6.66 2.09 22.13
N LEU A 161 -6.51 3.16 21.35
CA LEU A 161 -5.99 3.08 19.97
C LEU A 161 -4.57 2.51 19.97
N VAL A 162 -3.69 2.99 20.85
CA VAL A 162 -2.28 2.57 20.86
C VAL A 162 -1.99 1.36 21.75
N TRP A 163 -3.02 0.77 22.37
CA TRP A 163 -2.87 -0.31 23.35
C TRP A 163 -2.06 -1.48 22.79
N SER A 164 -2.44 -2.01 21.63
CA SER A 164 -1.76 -3.17 21.03
C SER A 164 -0.32 -2.86 20.58
N PHE A 165 -0.04 -1.61 20.19
CA PHE A 165 1.31 -1.15 19.87
C PHE A 165 2.20 -1.09 21.11
N ARG A 166 1.66 -0.56 22.22
CA ARG A 166 2.37 -0.50 23.51
C ARG A 166 2.66 -1.90 24.04
N THR A 167 1.67 -2.78 24.04
CA THR A 167 1.83 -4.18 24.41
C THR A 167 2.90 -4.88 23.56
N GLN A 168 2.87 -4.70 22.24
CA GLN A 168 3.88 -5.24 21.32
C GLN A 168 5.29 -4.69 21.59
N ALA A 169 5.40 -3.42 21.97
CA ALA A 169 6.66 -2.75 22.28
C ALA A 169 7.16 -3.01 23.71
N GLY A 170 6.44 -3.78 24.53
CA GLY A 170 6.78 -4.01 25.94
C GLY A 170 6.61 -2.75 26.82
N LEU A 171 5.76 -1.81 26.41
CA LEU A 171 5.48 -0.57 27.12
C LEU A 171 4.17 -0.68 27.93
N PRO A 172 3.99 0.13 28.98
CA PRO A 172 2.72 0.19 29.71
C PRO A 172 1.55 0.57 28.77
N ALA A 173 0.51 -0.26 28.75
CA ALA A 173 -0.68 -0.09 27.90
C ALA A 173 -1.93 0.16 28.77
N PRO A 174 -2.21 1.42 29.16
CA PRO A 174 -3.40 1.75 29.95
C PRO A 174 -4.69 1.47 29.18
N GLY A 175 -5.73 1.04 29.90
CA GLY A 175 -7.02 0.68 29.32
C GLY A 175 -7.03 -0.71 28.71
N GLU A 176 -7.93 -0.92 27.75
CA GLU A 176 -8.17 -2.19 27.06
C GLU A 176 -8.21 -1.97 25.55
N PRO A 177 -7.80 -2.95 24.73
CA PRO A 177 -7.87 -2.83 23.27
C PRO A 177 -9.32 -2.61 22.80
N TYR A 178 -9.46 -2.09 21.58
CA TYR A 178 -10.75 -2.15 20.91
C TYR A 178 -11.10 -3.59 20.52
N GLY A 179 -12.39 -3.88 20.40
CA GLY A 179 -12.86 -5.19 19.95
C GLY A 179 -12.81 -5.32 18.42
N GLY A 180 -13.55 -6.30 17.89
CA GLY A 180 -13.61 -6.53 16.46
C GLY A 180 -12.24 -6.91 15.90
N TRP A 181 -11.81 -6.28 14.81
CA TRP A 181 -10.53 -6.56 14.17
C TRP A 181 -9.32 -5.95 14.89
N GLU A 182 -9.55 -5.07 15.88
CA GLU A 182 -8.51 -4.50 16.74
C GLU A 182 -8.28 -5.31 18.02
N GLY A 183 -8.98 -6.44 18.18
CA GLY A 183 -8.81 -7.33 19.31
C GLY A 183 -7.36 -7.81 19.46
N PRO A 184 -6.89 -8.08 20.69
CA PRO A 184 -5.47 -8.36 20.97
C PRO A 184 -4.95 -9.61 20.26
N ASP A 185 -5.82 -10.59 20.04
CA ASP A 185 -5.50 -11.86 19.37
C ASP A 185 -5.80 -11.84 17.86
N VAL A 186 -6.24 -10.71 17.31
CA VAL A 186 -6.59 -10.60 15.89
C VAL A 186 -5.36 -10.18 15.07
N GLU A 187 -5.09 -10.90 13.99
CA GLU A 187 -3.89 -10.68 13.18
C GLU A 187 -3.89 -9.35 12.39
N LEU A 188 -5.08 -8.75 12.18
CA LEU A 188 -5.26 -7.48 11.48
C LEU A 188 -5.13 -6.24 12.38
N ARG A 189 -4.98 -6.40 13.70
CA ARG A 189 -4.97 -5.29 14.66
C ARG A 189 -3.91 -4.23 14.30
N GLY A 190 -4.21 -2.97 14.60
CA GLY A 190 -3.41 -1.81 14.26
C GLY A 190 -3.77 -1.18 12.92
N HIS A 191 -4.49 -1.88 12.04
CA HIS A 191 -4.91 -1.32 10.75
C HIS A 191 -5.86 -0.13 10.92
N PHE A 192 -6.76 -0.19 11.91
CA PHE A 192 -7.70 0.87 12.21
C PHE A 192 -6.98 2.14 12.70
N VAL A 193 -5.90 1.98 13.48
CA VAL A 193 -5.09 3.09 13.95
C VAL A 193 -4.43 3.82 12.78
N GLY A 194 -3.96 3.10 11.77
CA GLY A 194 -3.48 3.69 10.52
C GLY A 194 -4.56 4.56 9.84
N HIS A 195 -5.77 4.04 9.71
CA HIS A 195 -6.91 4.80 9.18
C HIS A 195 -7.28 6.01 10.04
N TYR A 196 -7.26 5.86 11.36
CA TYR A 196 -7.51 6.96 12.30
C TYR A 196 -6.54 8.11 12.09
N LEU A 197 -5.24 7.84 11.92
CA LEU A 197 -4.23 8.87 11.67
C LEU A 197 -4.55 9.68 10.41
N SER A 198 -4.86 9.01 9.30
CA SER A 198 -5.26 9.69 8.06
C SER A 198 -6.55 10.50 8.24
N ALA A 199 -7.57 9.90 8.86
CA ALA A 199 -8.86 10.54 9.06
C ALA A 199 -8.75 11.77 9.98
N ALA A 200 -7.97 11.67 11.06
CA ALA A 200 -7.76 12.76 12.00
C ALA A 200 -6.98 13.92 11.37
N ALA A 201 -5.93 13.65 10.58
CA ALA A 201 -5.18 14.69 9.87
C ALA A 201 -6.07 15.46 8.90
N LYS A 202 -6.84 14.75 8.06
CA LYS A 202 -7.75 15.34 7.07
C LYS A 202 -8.88 16.11 7.73
N MET A 203 -9.48 15.55 8.78
CA MET A 203 -10.54 16.23 9.53
C MET A 203 -10.02 17.49 10.23
N TRP A 204 -8.83 17.44 10.82
CA TRP A 204 -8.20 18.61 11.44
C TRP A 204 -7.93 19.71 10.40
N ALA A 205 -7.36 19.37 9.24
CA ALA A 205 -7.11 20.35 8.19
C ALA A 205 -8.40 21.05 7.70
N SER A 206 -9.51 20.30 7.62
CA SER A 206 -10.80 20.87 7.19
C SER A 206 -11.52 21.70 8.26
N THR A 207 -11.27 21.46 9.55
CA THR A 207 -12.09 22.03 10.64
C THR A 207 -11.33 22.89 11.65
N GLY A 208 -10.00 22.74 11.74
CA GLY A 208 -9.17 23.37 12.76
C GLY A 208 -9.47 22.91 14.20
N ASN A 209 -10.15 21.77 14.40
CA ASN A 209 -10.57 21.33 15.73
C ASN A 209 -9.37 21.06 16.66
N ALA A 210 -9.19 21.89 17.69
CA ALA A 210 -8.05 21.82 18.60
C ALA A 210 -8.03 20.54 19.47
N THR A 211 -9.20 20.03 19.86
CA THR A 211 -9.30 18.78 20.64
C THR A 211 -8.80 17.59 19.81
N LEU A 212 -9.20 17.50 18.55
CA LEU A 212 -8.73 16.47 17.64
C LEU A 212 -7.23 16.59 17.38
N ALA A 213 -6.72 17.83 17.22
CA ALA A 213 -5.28 18.09 17.08
C ALA A 213 -4.48 17.54 18.26
N GLY A 214 -4.96 17.76 19.49
CA GLY A 214 -4.36 17.20 20.70
C GLY A 214 -4.36 15.67 20.70
N ARG A 215 -5.49 15.03 20.34
CA ARG A 215 -5.62 13.58 20.33
C ARG A 215 -4.76 12.91 19.27
N MET A 216 -4.76 13.40 18.03
CA MET A 216 -3.93 12.81 16.97
C MET A 216 -2.43 12.97 17.27
N SER A 217 -2.02 14.11 17.83
CA SER A 217 -0.64 14.35 18.26
C SER A 217 -0.21 13.40 19.40
N ALA A 218 -1.13 13.10 20.33
CA ALA A 218 -0.90 12.12 21.39
C ALA A 218 -0.73 10.71 20.83
N VAL A 219 -1.55 10.30 19.86
CA VAL A 219 -1.42 9.00 19.18
C VAL A 219 -0.08 8.90 18.45
N VAL A 220 0.30 9.91 17.66
CA VAL A 220 1.63 9.94 17.00
C VAL A 220 2.76 9.86 18.03
N GLY A 221 2.64 10.59 19.14
CA GLY A 221 3.60 10.55 20.25
C GLY A 221 3.78 9.15 20.84
N ALA A 222 2.69 8.47 21.15
CA ALA A 222 2.73 7.11 21.71
C ALA A 222 3.25 6.07 20.71
N LEU A 223 2.87 6.18 19.43
CA LEU A 223 3.42 5.31 18.38
C LEU A 223 4.93 5.52 18.19
N ARG A 224 5.40 6.76 18.31
CA ARG A 224 6.84 7.08 18.28
C ARG A 224 7.59 6.42 19.44
N GLU A 225 7.02 6.44 20.64
CA GLU A 225 7.60 5.74 21.80
C GLU A 225 7.71 4.23 21.53
N CYS A 226 6.66 3.62 20.97
CA CYS A 226 6.66 2.21 20.58
C CYS A 226 7.75 1.90 19.54
N GLN A 227 7.86 2.68 18.47
CA GLN A 227 8.87 2.50 17.43
C GLN A 227 10.30 2.66 17.99
N ARG A 228 10.50 3.61 18.91
CA ARG A 228 11.79 3.82 19.57
C ARG A 228 12.16 2.67 20.49
N ALA A 229 11.20 2.12 21.23
CA ALA A 229 11.42 0.95 22.07
C ALA A 229 11.82 -0.29 21.25
N ALA A 230 11.26 -0.45 20.04
CA ALA A 230 11.67 -1.51 19.12
C ALA A 230 13.10 -1.33 18.60
N GLY A 231 13.58 -0.08 18.42
CA GLY A 231 14.98 0.24 18.09
C GLY A 231 15.43 -0.11 16.67
N THR A 232 14.55 -0.64 15.82
CA THR A 232 14.86 -1.14 14.47
C THR A 232 14.21 -0.35 13.33
N GLY A 233 13.38 0.64 13.66
CA GLY A 233 12.47 1.30 12.71
C GLY A 233 11.13 0.58 12.53
N TYR A 234 10.98 -0.62 13.09
CA TYR A 234 9.73 -1.38 13.07
C TYR A 234 8.62 -0.70 13.88
N LEU A 235 7.42 -0.66 13.31
CA LEU A 235 6.21 -0.22 14.00
C LEU A 235 5.01 -1.02 13.49
N SER A 236 4.39 -1.80 14.38
CA SER A 236 3.12 -2.51 14.17
C SER A 236 2.50 -2.84 15.52
N ALA A 237 1.23 -3.23 15.52
CA ALA A 237 0.52 -3.74 16.69
C ALA A 237 0.73 -5.25 16.93
N PHE A 238 1.52 -5.90 16.09
CA PHE A 238 1.82 -7.33 16.11
C PHE A 238 3.33 -7.59 15.92
N PRO A 239 3.85 -8.80 16.18
CA PRO A 239 5.27 -9.09 16.06
C PRO A 239 5.74 -9.23 14.61
N ALA A 240 7.05 -9.00 14.39
CA ALA A 240 7.67 -9.13 13.07
C ALA A 240 7.53 -10.54 12.44
N GLU A 241 7.27 -11.56 13.26
CA GLU A 241 7.01 -12.94 12.83
C GLU A 241 5.86 -13.06 11.82
N PHE A 242 4.88 -12.15 11.86
CA PHE A 242 3.79 -12.15 10.87
C PHE A 242 4.31 -11.88 9.45
N PHE A 243 5.34 -11.06 9.33
CA PHE A 243 6.03 -10.85 8.05
C PHE A 243 6.87 -12.05 7.66
N ASP A 244 7.46 -12.78 8.63
CA ASP A 244 8.18 -14.02 8.34
C ASP A 244 7.22 -15.10 7.79
N ARG A 245 5.99 -15.18 8.31
CA ARG A 245 4.93 -16.04 7.75
C ARG A 245 4.54 -15.63 6.34
N PHE A 246 4.26 -14.34 6.13
CA PHE A 246 3.89 -13.79 4.83
C PHE A 246 4.95 -14.09 3.77
N GLU A 247 6.21 -13.78 4.06
CA GLU A 247 7.33 -13.94 3.13
C GLU A 247 7.67 -15.42 2.88
N ALA A 248 7.37 -16.30 3.84
CA ALA A 248 7.42 -17.74 3.68
C ALA A 248 6.19 -18.32 2.95
N VAL A 249 5.21 -17.50 2.55
CA VAL A 249 3.95 -17.91 1.92
C VAL A 249 3.17 -18.88 2.83
N ARG A 250 3.16 -18.58 4.13
CA ARG A 250 2.36 -19.27 5.14
C ARG A 250 1.15 -18.42 5.51
N PRO A 251 0.02 -19.04 5.89
CA PRO A 251 -1.19 -18.30 6.26
C PRO A 251 -0.88 -17.25 7.31
N VAL A 252 -1.31 -16.00 7.10
CA VAL A 252 -1.29 -14.88 8.05
C VAL A 252 -2.18 -13.78 7.50
N TRP A 253 -2.94 -13.09 8.35
CA TRP A 253 -3.89 -12.10 7.86
C TRP A 253 -3.23 -10.74 7.54
N ALA A 254 -2.98 -10.50 6.24
CA ALA A 254 -2.71 -9.19 5.64
C ALA A 254 -1.75 -8.25 6.42
N PRO A 255 -0.54 -8.71 6.80
CA PRO A 255 0.39 -7.90 7.60
C PRO A 255 0.91 -6.69 6.80
N TYR A 256 1.19 -6.83 5.50
CA TYR A 256 1.64 -5.72 4.64
C TYR A 256 0.54 -4.69 4.40
N TYR A 257 -0.73 -5.10 4.23
CA TYR A 257 -1.87 -4.18 4.24
C TYR A 257 -1.92 -3.33 5.50
N THR A 258 -1.74 -3.97 6.67
CA THR A 258 -1.85 -3.30 7.97
C THR A 258 -0.76 -2.24 8.13
N VAL A 259 0.50 -2.57 7.82
CA VAL A 259 1.56 -1.57 7.88
C VAL A 259 1.46 -0.50 6.81
N HIS A 260 0.89 -0.80 5.64
CA HIS A 260 0.54 0.25 4.69
C HIS A 260 -0.40 1.29 5.32
N LYS A 261 -1.47 0.88 6.03
CA LYS A 261 -2.37 1.85 6.68
C LYS A 261 -1.65 2.70 7.72
N ILE A 262 -0.75 2.10 8.49
CA ILE A 262 0.06 2.82 9.47
C ILE A 262 1.00 3.81 8.77
N MET A 263 1.67 3.39 7.70
CA MET A 263 2.58 4.23 6.93
C MET A 263 1.84 5.40 6.26
N GLN A 264 0.70 5.16 5.62
CA GLN A 264 -0.09 6.23 4.99
C GLN A 264 -0.64 7.18 6.05
N GLY A 265 -1.10 6.65 7.19
CA GLY A 265 -1.55 7.46 8.31
C GLY A 265 -0.48 8.40 8.84
N LEU A 266 0.74 7.90 9.05
CA LEU A 266 1.89 8.72 9.46
C LEU A 266 2.29 9.73 8.38
N LEU A 267 2.24 9.33 7.11
CA LEU A 267 2.54 10.24 6.02
C LEU A 267 1.51 11.38 5.93
N ASP A 268 0.23 11.09 6.08
CA ASP A 268 -0.84 12.09 6.12
C ASP A 268 -0.67 13.03 7.32
N GLN A 269 -0.25 12.53 8.49
CA GLN A 269 0.07 13.37 9.65
C GLN A 269 1.21 14.37 9.34
N HIS A 270 2.16 14.00 8.47
CA HIS A 270 3.19 14.92 8.02
C HIS A 270 2.69 15.88 6.94
N VAL A 271 2.15 15.35 5.83
CA VAL A 271 1.81 16.12 4.63
C VAL A 271 0.61 17.03 4.86
N VAL A 272 -0.42 16.53 5.54
CA VAL A 272 -1.67 17.28 5.77
C VAL A 272 -1.61 18.07 7.07
N ALA A 273 -1.03 17.47 8.13
CA ALA A 273 -1.02 18.06 9.46
C ALA A 273 0.29 18.75 9.88
N GLY A 274 1.36 18.63 9.11
CA GLY A 274 2.64 19.27 9.43
C GLY A 274 3.42 18.62 10.58
N ASP A 275 3.07 17.42 11.02
CA ASP A 275 3.81 16.74 12.10
C ASP A 275 5.13 16.16 11.58
N GLY A 276 6.22 16.91 11.77
CA GLY A 276 7.57 16.50 11.37
C GLY A 276 8.08 15.22 12.03
N ARG A 277 7.51 14.80 13.18
CA ARG A 277 7.88 13.54 13.83
C ARG A 277 7.47 12.35 12.96
N ALA A 278 6.30 12.44 12.34
CA ALA A 278 5.70 11.35 11.58
C ALA A 278 6.50 11.00 10.32
N LEU A 279 7.11 12.00 9.66
CA LEU A 279 7.99 11.77 8.50
C LEU A 279 9.19 10.87 8.87
N GLY A 280 9.86 11.16 9.99
CA GLY A 280 10.97 10.34 10.46
C GLY A 280 10.55 8.91 10.77
N MET A 281 9.35 8.74 11.35
CA MET A 281 8.81 7.42 11.68
C MET A 281 8.51 6.59 10.43
N VAL A 282 7.81 7.14 9.44
CA VAL A 282 7.46 6.43 8.20
C VAL A 282 8.71 6.15 7.35
N ALA A 283 9.70 7.04 7.35
CA ALA A 283 10.99 6.81 6.70
C ALA A 283 11.75 5.63 7.31
N ALA A 284 11.75 5.51 8.64
CA ALA A 284 12.36 4.38 9.33
C ALA A 284 11.61 3.06 9.08
N MET A 285 10.27 3.09 8.97
CA MET A 285 9.49 1.93 8.56
C MET A 285 9.84 1.49 7.13
N ALA A 286 9.95 2.44 6.19
CA ALA A 286 10.31 2.15 4.82
C ALA A 286 11.69 1.48 4.73
N ASP A 287 12.69 1.99 5.48
CA ASP A 287 14.02 1.36 5.55
C ASP A 287 13.97 -0.07 6.09
N TYR A 288 13.19 -0.28 7.16
CA TYR A 288 13.00 -1.60 7.76
C TYR A 288 12.42 -2.60 6.75
N PHE A 289 11.31 -2.27 6.09
CA PHE A 289 10.65 -3.16 5.13
C PHE A 289 11.46 -3.36 3.86
N ALA A 290 12.14 -2.32 3.39
CA ALA A 290 13.04 -2.46 2.25
C ALA A 290 14.18 -3.45 2.60
N GLY A 291 14.74 -3.37 3.82
CA GLY A 291 15.68 -4.37 4.34
C GLY A 291 15.11 -5.80 4.33
N ARG A 292 13.85 -5.98 4.72
CA ARG A 292 13.17 -7.30 4.67
C ARG A 292 13.05 -7.84 3.27
N VAL A 293 12.53 -7.06 2.31
CA VAL A 293 12.42 -7.48 0.90
C VAL A 293 13.78 -7.90 0.35
N ARG A 294 14.84 -7.13 0.64
CA ARG A 294 16.21 -7.48 0.24
C ARG A 294 16.63 -8.85 0.79
N ASN A 295 16.31 -9.13 2.05
CA ASN A 295 16.65 -10.39 2.69
C ASN A 295 15.85 -11.56 2.12
N VAL A 296 14.56 -11.38 1.79
CA VAL A 296 13.73 -12.40 1.13
C VAL A 296 14.32 -12.77 -0.22
N ILE A 297 14.63 -11.77 -1.05
CA ILE A 297 15.17 -11.99 -2.40
C ILE A 297 16.53 -12.69 -2.33
N ARG A 298 17.40 -12.26 -1.39
CA ARG A 298 18.72 -12.88 -1.20
C ARG A 298 18.64 -14.31 -0.66
N ARG A 299 17.70 -14.60 0.24
CA ARG A 299 17.57 -15.90 0.90
C ARG A 299 16.82 -16.91 0.07
N TYR A 300 15.84 -16.47 -0.70
CA TYR A 300 14.96 -17.32 -1.48
C TYR A 300 15.12 -17.01 -2.97
N SER A 301 14.36 -16.06 -3.49
CA SER A 301 14.46 -15.57 -4.87
C SER A 301 13.54 -14.36 -5.07
N VAL A 302 13.60 -13.75 -6.27
CA VAL A 302 12.66 -12.70 -6.68
C VAL A 302 11.25 -13.27 -6.84
N GLU A 303 11.13 -14.48 -7.38
CA GLU A 303 9.86 -15.19 -7.57
C GLU A 303 9.21 -15.51 -6.22
N ARG A 304 9.99 -15.87 -5.19
CA ARG A 304 9.47 -16.03 -3.82
C ARG A 304 8.85 -14.75 -3.30
N HIS A 305 9.54 -13.60 -3.48
CA HIS A 305 9.01 -12.30 -3.09
C HIS A 305 7.68 -12.04 -3.80
N TRP A 306 7.61 -12.26 -5.12
CA TRP A 306 6.39 -12.04 -5.90
C TRP A 306 5.25 -12.97 -5.50
N ALA A 307 5.56 -14.24 -5.21
CA ALA A 307 4.57 -15.20 -4.71
C ALA A 307 3.97 -14.75 -3.36
N SER A 308 4.78 -14.17 -2.47
CA SER A 308 4.28 -13.64 -1.19
C SER A 308 3.31 -12.47 -1.40
N LEU A 309 3.52 -11.66 -2.44
CA LEU A 309 2.63 -10.54 -2.75
C LEU A 309 1.23 -10.99 -3.18
N ASN A 310 0.97 -12.29 -3.44
CA ASN A 310 -0.38 -12.79 -3.68
C ASN A 310 -1.35 -12.56 -2.52
N GLU A 311 -0.82 -12.31 -1.32
CA GLU A 311 -1.59 -11.83 -0.19
C GLU A 311 -1.82 -10.31 -0.22
N GLU A 312 -2.79 -9.83 0.55
CA GLU A 312 -3.17 -8.42 0.53
C GLU A 312 -2.05 -7.50 1.08
N THR A 313 -1.56 -6.62 0.22
CA THR A 313 -0.53 -5.61 0.53
C THR A 313 -1.08 -4.19 0.60
N GLY A 314 -2.35 -4.00 0.19
CA GLY A 314 -2.95 -2.68 -0.02
C GLY A 314 -2.15 -1.80 -0.99
N GLY A 315 -2.28 -0.47 -0.88
CA GLY A 315 -1.48 0.52 -1.60
C GLY A 315 -0.09 0.77 -1.04
N MET A 316 0.67 -0.27 -0.68
CA MET A 316 2.05 -0.11 -0.20
C MET A 316 2.93 0.61 -1.22
N ASN A 317 2.73 0.34 -2.51
CA ASN A 317 3.37 1.07 -3.60
C ASN A 317 3.08 2.58 -3.53
N ASP A 318 1.84 2.98 -3.29
CA ASP A 318 1.41 4.39 -3.34
C ASP A 318 2.03 5.20 -2.21
N VAL A 319 1.98 4.69 -0.97
CA VAL A 319 2.57 5.37 0.19
C VAL A 319 4.09 5.51 0.03
N LEU A 320 4.73 4.50 -0.55
CA LEU A 320 6.14 4.58 -0.85
C LEU A 320 6.39 5.66 -1.91
N TYR A 321 5.63 5.69 -3.02
CA TYR A 321 5.85 6.69 -4.08
C TYR A 321 5.73 8.10 -3.53
N GLN A 322 4.72 8.37 -2.70
CA GLN A 322 4.57 9.66 -2.02
C GLN A 322 5.75 9.97 -1.09
N LEU A 323 6.23 8.98 -0.33
CA LEU A 323 7.40 9.19 0.54
C LEU A 323 8.68 9.47 -0.26
N TYR A 324 8.86 8.85 -1.43
CA TYR A 324 9.96 9.14 -2.33
C TYR A 324 9.94 10.59 -2.82
N THR A 325 8.78 11.09 -3.23
CA THR A 325 8.67 12.48 -3.74
C THR A 325 8.99 13.52 -2.67
N ILE A 326 8.73 13.22 -1.41
CA ILE A 326 8.99 14.13 -0.28
C ILE A 326 10.45 14.04 0.19
N THR A 327 11.02 12.84 0.28
CA THR A 327 12.33 12.63 0.92
C THR A 327 13.50 12.62 -0.05
N VAL A 328 13.25 12.42 -1.36
CA VAL A 328 14.28 12.31 -2.41
C VAL A 328 15.39 11.32 -2.02
N ARG A 329 15.02 10.22 -1.35
CA ARG A 329 15.97 9.20 -0.88
C ARG A 329 16.41 8.27 -2.01
N SER A 330 17.67 7.83 -1.93
CA SER A 330 18.47 7.01 -2.86
C SER A 330 17.76 5.83 -3.57
N ALA A 331 18.37 5.41 -4.69
CA ALA A 331 18.18 4.24 -5.56
C ALA A 331 17.44 3.01 -4.98
N PHE A 332 17.64 2.68 -3.71
CA PHE A 332 17.02 1.51 -3.10
C PHE A 332 15.52 1.67 -2.85
N PHE A 333 15.07 2.90 -2.63
CA PHE A 333 13.66 3.20 -2.49
C PHE A 333 12.92 2.95 -3.82
N SER A 334 13.55 3.26 -4.95
CA SER A 334 13.07 2.95 -6.30
C SER A 334 12.94 1.45 -6.56
N PHE A 335 13.85 0.62 -6.00
CA PHE A 335 13.77 -0.83 -6.13
C PHE A 335 12.53 -1.43 -5.42
N LEU A 336 12.24 -0.98 -4.19
CA LEU A 336 11.05 -1.43 -3.47
C LEU A 336 9.77 -1.05 -4.24
N LEU A 337 9.74 0.17 -4.77
CA LEU A 337 8.66 0.70 -5.60
C LEU A 337 8.41 -0.14 -6.86
N GLU A 338 9.46 -0.50 -7.59
CA GLU A 338 9.33 -1.31 -8.81
C GLU A 338 8.98 -2.77 -8.49
N SER A 339 9.52 -3.35 -7.42
CA SER A 339 9.18 -4.72 -7.01
C SER A 339 7.69 -4.91 -6.70
N LEU A 340 7.03 -3.85 -6.22
CA LEU A 340 5.59 -3.84 -5.96
C LEU A 340 4.77 -3.44 -7.20
N HIS A 341 5.32 -2.58 -8.08
CA HIS A 341 4.66 -2.09 -9.29
C HIS A 341 4.63 -3.14 -10.43
N GLN A 342 5.67 -3.95 -10.61
CA GLN A 342 5.78 -4.88 -11.74
C GLN A 342 4.70 -5.97 -11.74
N ARG A 343 4.08 -6.29 -10.60
CA ARG A 343 2.96 -7.23 -10.54
C ARG A 343 1.69 -6.71 -11.23
N PHE A 344 1.40 -5.41 -11.17
CA PHE A 344 0.19 -4.86 -11.79
C PHE A 344 0.29 -4.74 -13.32
N ARG A 345 1.51 -4.79 -13.88
CA ARG A 345 1.74 -4.78 -15.34
C ARG A 345 1.61 -6.16 -15.97
N SER A 346 1.81 -7.26 -15.24
CA SER A 346 1.70 -8.62 -15.82
C SER A 346 0.26 -9.12 -15.94
N THR A 347 -0.72 -8.33 -15.45
CA THR A 347 -2.16 -8.63 -15.48
C THR A 347 -2.95 -7.93 -16.59
N PHE A 348 -2.32 -7.24 -17.53
CA PHE A 348 -2.98 -6.60 -18.68
C PHE A 348 -2.35 -6.94 -20.02
#